data_AF-A0A1A8JN69-F1
#
_entry.id   AF-A0A1A8JN69-F1
#
_cell.length_a   1.000
_cell.length_b   1.000
_cell.length_c   1.000
_cell.angle_alpha   90.00
_cell.angle_beta   90.00
_cell.angle_gamma   90.00
#
_symmetry.space_group_name_H-M   'P 1'
#
loop_
_entity.id
_entity.type
_entity.pdbx_description
1 polymer ?
#
loop_
_entity_poly.entity_id
_entity_poly.type
_entity_poly.pdbx_seq_one_letter_code
_entity_poly.pdbx_strand_id
1 'polypeptide(L)'
;CVCVCMFSDVAGLSTSRAAGVLEESPLRSHRHSWRQQIFLRVATPQKATDSNERLDSCLDGGRMCVGPAAASGSGDPMTAVPEESTKRSKEELRELWRKAILQQILLQRMERENQKLQASESDLQNRRLKLDYEEITPCLKEVTLVWEKMLGTPGRSKVKFDLDTIHAAVTQGVPRQHRGEIWKFLSEQYLLRQTVPSRPPSNSSPYKELLKQLTSQQHAILIDLGRTFPTHPYFQAQLGAGQLSLYNILKAYSLLDPEVGYCQGLSFIAGVLLLHMGEEDAFNMLKFLMFDAGLRKQYRPDMIILQIQMYQLSRLLHDYHRDLHSHLEQQEIGPSLYATPWFLTLFASHFPLGFVARVFDMLFLQGSEVIFKVALSLLGSHKPLILQHDSLESIVDFIKTTLPNLGLVQMEKTINQVCEMDVSKQLQAYEVEYHVLQDELLDTPPTLNQQQRAAQLERTNQSLRQQNLDLLEELQVSQAQVCSLESRVEALAKSEGRLKEQVSSLEEEKLKLVGTITQLKNLLTSMGLNSSLDGQTVT
;
A
#
# COMPACT_ATOMS: atom_id res chain seq x y z
N CYS A 1 12.93 -15.20 -26.24
CA CYS A 1 13.68 -15.95 -25.22
C CYS A 1 14.91 -15.16 -24.78
N VAL A 2 14.76 -14.22 -23.84
CA VAL A 2 15.76 -13.84 -22.80
C VAL A 2 14.97 -13.00 -21.79
N CYS A 3 14.52 -13.60 -20.68
CA CYS A 3 14.30 -12.91 -19.40
C CYS A 3 13.91 -13.93 -18.33
N VAL A 4 14.87 -14.79 -17.97
CA VAL A 4 14.88 -15.50 -16.69
C VAL A 4 16.33 -15.46 -16.27
N CYS A 5 16.62 -14.71 -15.20
CA CYS A 5 17.77 -14.86 -14.29
C CYS A 5 17.99 -13.54 -13.55
N MET A 6 17.34 -13.37 -12.40
CA MET A 6 17.95 -12.81 -11.19
C MET A 6 17.12 -13.24 -9.97
N PHE A 7 17.17 -14.55 -9.69
CA PHE A 7 17.17 -15.12 -8.33
C PHE A 7 18.66 -15.36 -8.00
N SER A 8 19.18 -15.42 -6.79
CA SER A 8 18.72 -15.47 -5.41
C SER A 8 20.00 -15.26 -4.59
N ASP A 9 19.91 -14.74 -3.37
CA ASP A 9 20.82 -15.19 -2.32
C ASP A 9 20.03 -15.43 -1.04
N VAL A 10 20.25 -16.64 -0.52
CA VAL A 10 19.60 -17.28 0.62
C VAL A 10 20.67 -17.53 1.67
N ALA A 11 20.38 -17.16 2.93
CA ALA A 11 20.77 -17.88 4.14
C ALA A 11 20.04 -17.19 5.32
N GLY A 12 19.30 -17.83 6.22
CA GLY A 12 19.20 -19.24 6.57
C GLY A 12 19.64 -19.44 8.02
N LEU A 13 18.73 -19.36 8.99
CA LEU A 13 18.87 -19.98 10.30
C LEU A 13 17.52 -20.49 10.79
N SER A 14 17.44 -21.81 10.92
CA SER A 14 16.35 -22.61 11.46
C SER A 14 16.55 -22.89 12.95
N THR A 15 15.44 -23.02 13.69
CA THR A 15 15.02 -24.10 14.63
C THR A 15 14.45 -23.43 15.89
N SER A 16 13.53 -23.93 16.73
CA SER A 16 12.83 -25.20 16.94
C SER A 16 11.53 -24.90 17.74
N ARG A 17 10.52 -25.77 17.65
CA ARG A 17 9.36 -25.82 18.56
C ARG A 17 9.75 -26.58 19.85
N ALA A 18 9.40 -26.05 21.03
CA ALA A 18 8.74 -26.79 22.13
C ALA A 18 8.56 -25.96 23.43
N ALA A 19 7.35 -26.08 24.00
CA ALA A 19 6.99 -26.11 25.42
C ALA A 19 7.22 -24.88 26.35
N GLY A 20 6.13 -24.14 26.57
CA GLY A 20 5.48 -23.96 27.89
C GLY A 20 6.24 -23.33 29.05
N VAL A 21 6.00 -22.04 29.29
CA VAL A 21 5.99 -21.43 30.63
C VAL A 21 4.93 -20.32 30.64
N LEU A 22 4.04 -20.35 31.65
CA LEU A 22 3.09 -19.31 31.99
C LEU A 22 3.84 -18.06 32.49
N GLU A 23 3.69 -16.92 31.82
CA GLU A 23 4.07 -15.61 32.38
C GLU A 23 2.87 -14.67 32.42
N GLU A 24 2.68 -14.10 33.59
CA GLU A 24 1.62 -13.18 33.98
C GLU A 24 1.71 -11.85 33.22
N SER A 25 0.55 -11.37 32.78
CA SER A 25 0.43 -10.03 32.20
C SER A 25 0.52 -8.95 33.28
N PRO A 26 1.21 -7.82 33.06
CA PRO A 26 1.25 -6.73 34.02
C PRO A 26 -0.13 -6.03 34.08
N LEU A 27 -0.70 -6.00 35.27
CA LEU A 27 -1.92 -5.29 35.63
C LEU A 27 -1.83 -3.81 35.19
N ARG A 28 -2.58 -3.46 34.14
CA ARG A 28 -2.90 -2.06 33.83
C ARG A 28 -3.73 -1.50 34.98
N SER A 29 -3.11 -0.65 35.81
CA SER A 29 -3.83 0.25 36.71
C SER A 29 -4.70 1.19 35.88
N HIS A 30 -6.01 0.93 35.85
CA HIS A 30 -6.99 1.87 35.30
C HIS A 30 -7.05 3.10 36.20
N ARG A 31 -6.27 4.13 35.89
CA ARG A 31 -6.54 5.48 36.41
C ARG A 31 -7.83 5.98 35.77
N HIS A 32 -8.89 6.08 36.56
CA HIS A 32 -10.15 6.67 36.14
C HIS A 32 -9.91 8.09 35.59
N SER A 33 -10.49 8.39 34.43
CA SER A 33 -10.53 9.74 33.89
C SER A 33 -11.23 10.67 34.89
N TRP A 34 -10.80 11.93 34.97
CA TRP A 34 -11.40 12.97 35.82
C TRP A 34 -12.94 13.05 35.66
N ARG A 35 -13.45 12.71 34.47
CA ARG A 35 -14.89 12.61 34.16
C ARG A 35 -15.60 11.44 34.85
N GLN A 36 -14.95 10.27 35.01
CA GLN A 36 -15.50 9.13 35.76
C GLN A 36 -15.52 9.39 37.27
N GLN A 37 -14.54 10.12 37.78
CA GLN A 37 -14.46 10.47 39.21
C GLN A 37 -15.58 11.43 39.65
N ILE A 38 -15.98 12.36 38.79
CA ILE A 38 -17.13 13.24 39.05
C ILE A 38 -18.44 12.44 39.01
N PHE A 39 -18.61 11.55 38.03
CA PHE A 39 -19.82 10.73 37.91
C PHE A 39 -20.01 9.79 39.10
N LEU A 40 -18.93 9.16 39.58
CA LEU A 40 -18.95 8.28 40.76
C LEU A 40 -19.24 9.05 42.07
N ARG A 41 -18.75 10.29 42.20
CA ARG A 41 -19.06 11.18 43.34
C ARG A 41 -20.52 11.64 43.40
N VAL A 42 -21.20 11.74 42.24
CA VAL A 42 -22.62 12.14 42.19
C VAL A 42 -23.55 10.94 42.37
N ALA A 43 -23.08 9.72 42.07
CA ALA A 43 -23.90 8.51 42.10
C ALA A 43 -23.87 7.72 43.42
N THR A 44 -22.93 7.97 44.35
CA THR A 44 -22.84 7.23 45.61
C THR A 44 -22.73 8.15 46.84
N PRO A 45 -23.67 8.12 47.80
CA PRO A 45 -23.46 8.74 49.10
C PRO A 45 -22.68 7.77 49.99
N GLN A 46 -21.38 8.02 50.21
CA GLN A 46 -20.58 7.23 51.15
C GLN A 46 -20.86 7.66 52.60
N LYS A 47 -21.31 6.70 53.42
CA LYS A 47 -21.31 6.73 54.88
C LYS A 47 -19.86 6.66 55.37
N ALA A 48 -19.48 7.58 56.26
CA ALA A 48 -18.19 7.57 56.94
C ALA A 48 -18.09 6.39 57.92
N THR A 49 -16.95 5.69 57.90
CA THR A 49 -16.46 4.85 58.99
C THR A 49 -14.97 5.14 59.15
N ASP A 50 -14.61 5.70 60.30
CA ASP A 50 -13.24 6.00 60.74
C ASP A 50 -12.50 4.74 61.20
N SER A 51 -11.23 4.63 60.82
CA SER A 51 -10.20 3.96 61.64
C SER A 51 -8.78 4.38 61.19
N ASN A 52 -8.31 5.47 61.79
CA ASN A 52 -7.02 5.65 62.50
C ASN A 52 -5.77 4.85 62.03
N GLU A 53 -4.78 5.55 61.46
CA GLU A 53 -3.36 5.24 61.67
C GLU A 53 -2.55 6.53 61.89
N ARG A 54 -1.84 6.55 63.02
CA ARG A 54 -0.88 7.57 63.49
C ARG A 54 0.50 7.27 62.93
N LEU A 55 1.33 8.29 62.62
CA LEU A 55 2.58 8.59 63.36
C LEU A 55 3.32 9.85 62.83
N ASP A 56 3.95 10.52 63.79
CA ASP A 56 4.71 11.78 63.78
C ASP A 56 5.96 11.86 62.87
N SER A 57 6.34 13.08 62.45
CA SER A 57 7.42 13.88 63.10
C SER A 57 8.11 14.95 62.22
N CYS A 58 8.30 16.13 62.84
CA CYS A 58 9.41 17.11 62.77
C CYS A 58 9.72 18.03 61.55
N LEU A 59 9.44 19.33 61.77
CA LEU A 59 10.31 20.55 61.72
C LEU A 59 11.22 20.82 60.49
N ASP A 60 11.07 21.98 59.81
CA ASP A 60 11.74 23.27 60.15
C ASP A 60 11.55 24.38 59.06
N GLY A 61 11.55 25.64 59.51
CA GLY A 61 11.87 26.89 58.77
C GLY A 61 10.76 27.52 57.91
N GLY A 62 10.26 28.75 58.10
CA GLY A 62 10.67 29.90 58.90
C GLY A 62 10.48 31.18 58.06
N ARG A 63 9.52 32.07 58.41
CA ARG A 63 9.66 33.54 58.32
C ARG A 63 8.43 34.28 58.86
N MET A 64 8.73 35.25 59.71
CA MET A 64 7.80 36.14 60.40
C MET A 64 7.46 37.39 59.58
N CYS A 65 6.29 37.98 59.85
CA CYS A 65 6.10 39.44 59.88
C CYS A 65 5.17 39.82 61.05
N VAL A 66 5.68 40.72 61.88
CA VAL A 66 5.11 41.45 63.04
C VAL A 66 4.28 42.63 62.50
N GLY A 67 3.19 43.19 63.05
CA GLY A 67 2.42 43.16 64.32
C GLY A 67 1.18 44.09 64.11
N PRO A 68 0.57 44.78 65.11
CA PRO A 68 0.73 44.71 66.56
C PRO A 68 -0.58 44.38 67.31
N ALA A 69 -0.43 44.20 68.62
CA ALA A 69 -1.39 43.69 69.59
C ALA A 69 -2.44 44.69 70.09
N ALA A 70 -3.56 44.14 70.58
CA ALA A 70 -4.28 44.65 71.75
C ALA A 70 -4.86 43.46 72.56
N ALA A 71 -4.48 43.40 73.84
CA ALA A 71 -5.01 42.53 74.89
C ALA A 71 -6.50 42.86 75.14
N SER A 72 -7.39 42.07 75.76
CA SER A 72 -7.35 41.13 76.89
C SER A 72 -8.76 40.50 76.95
N GLY A 73 -8.98 39.20 77.12
CA GLY A 73 -9.14 38.58 78.44
C GLY A 73 -10.54 37.96 78.61
N SER A 74 -10.60 36.85 79.35
CA SER A 74 -11.76 36.05 79.82
C SER A 74 -12.47 35.13 78.81
N GLY A 75 -12.53 33.85 79.17
CA GLY A 75 -12.91 32.76 78.30
C GLY A 75 -14.34 32.25 78.46
N ASP A 76 -14.70 31.33 77.58
CA ASP A 76 -15.58 30.18 77.84
C ASP A 76 -15.58 29.23 76.61
N PRO A 77 -16.10 27.99 76.73
CA PRO A 77 -15.53 26.80 76.11
C PRO A 77 -16.00 26.53 74.68
N MET A 78 -15.22 25.66 74.01
CA MET A 78 -15.56 24.87 72.80
C MET A 78 -17.05 24.85 72.47
N THR A 79 -17.46 25.70 71.54
CA THR A 79 -18.70 25.54 70.77
C THR A 79 -18.32 24.83 69.48
N ALA A 80 -18.74 23.57 69.37
CA ALA A 80 -18.71 22.82 68.13
C ALA A 80 -19.42 23.66 67.05
N VAL A 81 -18.70 24.02 65.99
CA VAL A 81 -19.30 24.63 64.80
C VAL A 81 -20.22 23.56 64.21
N PRO A 82 -21.54 23.81 64.08
CA PRO A 82 -22.41 22.90 63.38
C PRO A 82 -22.00 22.91 61.92
N GLU A 83 -21.68 21.75 61.34
CA GLU A 83 -21.73 21.59 59.88
C GLU A 83 -23.17 21.87 59.43
N GLU A 84 -23.44 23.11 59.04
CA GLU A 84 -24.63 23.47 58.29
C GLU A 84 -24.57 22.76 56.94
N SER A 85 -25.06 21.53 56.91
CA SER A 85 -25.55 20.92 55.68
C SER A 85 -26.85 21.61 55.28
N THR A 86 -26.78 22.87 54.84
CA THR A 86 -27.89 23.53 54.15
C THR A 86 -28.23 22.69 52.93
N LYS A 87 -29.32 21.93 53.04
CA LYS A 87 -29.89 21.15 51.94
C LYS A 87 -30.25 22.16 50.85
N ARG A 88 -29.41 22.22 49.81
CA ARG A 88 -29.58 23.11 48.65
C ARG A 88 -31.02 23.03 48.15
N SER A 89 -31.62 24.19 47.88
CA SER A 89 -33.00 24.24 47.42
C SER A 89 -33.13 23.53 46.07
N LYS A 90 -34.33 23.01 45.77
CA LYS A 90 -34.62 22.36 44.48
C LYS A 90 -34.32 23.27 43.29
N GLU A 91 -34.44 24.57 43.48
CA GLU A 91 -34.16 25.61 42.49
C GLU A 91 -32.66 25.83 42.29
N GLU A 92 -31.88 25.90 43.37
CA GLU A 92 -30.41 25.96 43.31
C GLU A 92 -29.81 24.74 42.62
N LEU A 93 -30.32 23.54 42.92
CA LEU A 93 -29.89 22.32 42.25
C LEU A 93 -30.21 22.39 40.74
N ARG A 94 -31.41 22.85 40.35
CA ARG A 94 -31.78 23.03 38.94
C ARG A 94 -30.87 24.04 38.23
N GLU A 95 -30.49 25.13 38.87
CA GLU A 95 -29.56 26.10 38.30
C GLU A 95 -28.14 25.55 38.14
N LEU A 96 -27.64 24.81 39.13
CA LEU A 96 -26.36 24.12 39.04
C LEU A 96 -26.37 23.09 37.90
N TRP A 97 -27.45 22.32 37.76
CA TRP A 97 -27.63 21.40 36.64
C TRP A 97 -27.67 22.12 35.28
N ARG A 98 -28.39 23.24 35.17
CA ARG A 98 -28.38 24.07 33.94
C ARG A 98 -26.98 24.61 33.62
N LYS A 99 -26.26 25.13 34.61
CA LYS A 99 -24.88 25.60 34.46
C LYS A 99 -23.95 24.46 34.03
N ALA A 100 -24.06 23.29 34.64
CA ALA A 100 -23.27 22.11 34.27
C ALA A 100 -23.56 21.64 32.83
N ILE A 101 -24.83 21.61 32.41
CA ILE A 101 -25.21 21.27 31.03
C ILE A 101 -24.65 22.29 30.04
N LEU A 102 -24.77 23.59 30.32
CA LEU A 102 -24.24 24.65 29.46
C LEU A 102 -22.71 24.58 29.35
N GLN A 103 -22.01 24.37 30.46
CA GLN A 103 -20.56 24.17 30.48
C GLN A 103 -20.17 22.92 29.68
N GLN A 104 -20.92 21.82 29.80
CA GLN A 104 -20.65 20.61 29.03
C GLN A 104 -20.84 20.81 27.52
N ILE A 105 -21.87 21.57 27.11
CA ILE A 105 -22.08 21.92 25.69
C ILE A 105 -20.93 22.81 25.18
N LEU A 106 -20.52 23.81 25.95
CA LEU A 106 -19.39 24.69 25.62
C LEU A 106 -18.09 23.89 25.47
N LEU A 107 -17.81 23.00 26.41
CA LEU A 107 -16.64 22.13 26.38
C LEU A 107 -16.65 21.23 25.14
N GLN A 108 -17.80 20.62 24.81
CA GLN A 108 -17.91 19.82 23.59
C GLN A 108 -17.73 20.63 22.30
N ARG A 109 -18.20 21.88 22.26
CA ARG A 109 -17.97 22.76 21.10
C ARG A 109 -16.49 23.11 20.98
N MET A 110 -15.85 23.49 22.08
CA MET A 110 -14.43 23.80 22.14
C MET A 110 -13.57 22.58 21.77
N GLU A 111 -13.91 21.38 22.25
CA GLU A 111 -13.22 20.13 21.87
C GLU A 111 -13.35 19.85 20.37
N ARG A 112 -14.53 20.03 19.77
CA ARG A 112 -14.72 19.88 18.31
C ARG A 112 -13.95 20.93 17.52
N GLU A 113 -13.92 22.18 18.00
CA GLU A 113 -13.18 23.26 17.35
C GLU A 113 -11.66 23.01 17.42
N ASN A 114 -11.15 22.59 18.58
CA ASN A 114 -9.76 22.16 18.73
C ASN A 114 -9.41 20.97 17.83
N GLN A 115 -10.29 19.98 17.70
CA GLN A 115 -10.09 18.86 16.78
C GLN A 115 -10.05 19.34 15.32
N LYS A 116 -10.90 20.29 14.92
CA LYS A 116 -10.87 20.88 13.58
C LYS A 116 -9.57 21.65 13.33
N LEU A 117 -9.09 22.43 14.30
CA LEU A 117 -7.83 23.16 14.20
C LEU A 117 -6.64 22.20 14.07
N GLN A 118 -6.58 21.15 14.90
CA GLN A 118 -5.55 20.12 14.83
C GLN A 118 -5.57 19.37 13.49
N ALA A 119 -6.76 19.04 12.97
CA ALA A 119 -6.89 18.42 11.65
C ALA A 119 -6.39 19.36 10.54
N SER A 120 -6.77 20.64 10.59
CA SER A 120 -6.33 21.65 9.62
C SER A 120 -4.81 21.88 9.66
N GLU A 121 -4.20 21.87 10.84
CA GLU A 121 -2.75 22.00 11.01
C GLU A 121 -2.02 20.78 10.44
N SER A 122 -2.52 19.57 10.76
CA SER A 122 -2.04 18.31 10.21
C SER A 122 -2.13 18.28 8.68
N ASP A 123 -3.24 18.72 8.10
CA ASP A 123 -3.44 18.77 6.64
C ASP A 123 -2.46 19.74 5.97
N LEU A 124 -2.23 20.91 6.57
CA LEU A 124 -1.27 21.90 6.06
C LEU A 124 0.16 21.35 6.12
N GLN A 125 0.53 20.69 7.22
CA GLN A 125 1.84 20.03 7.36
C GLN A 125 2.00 18.92 6.33
N ASN A 126 0.97 18.12 6.10
CA ASN A 126 0.97 17.05 5.12
C ASN A 126 1.15 17.60 3.69
N ARG A 127 0.44 18.67 3.35
CA ARG A 127 0.62 19.38 2.06
C ARG A 127 2.04 19.93 1.90
N ARG A 128 2.63 20.48 2.96
CA ARG A 128 4.02 20.95 2.95
C ARG A 128 5.00 19.81 2.70
N LEU A 129 4.85 18.68 3.40
CA LEU A 129 5.71 17.50 3.22
C LEU A 129 5.59 16.89 1.83
N LYS A 130 4.37 16.88 1.27
CA LYS A 130 4.12 16.35 -0.08
C LYS A 130 4.76 17.18 -1.20
N LEU A 131 4.76 18.50 -1.04
CA LEU A 131 5.28 19.43 -2.06
C LEU A 131 6.74 19.83 -1.80
N ASP A 132 7.45 19.07 -0.97
CA ASP A 132 8.85 19.31 -0.61
C ASP A 132 9.81 18.71 -1.66
N TYR A 133 9.87 19.36 -2.81
CA TYR A 133 10.81 19.05 -3.88
C TYR A 133 11.24 20.33 -4.61
N GLU A 134 12.41 20.30 -5.22
CA GLU A 134 12.98 21.43 -5.97
C GLU A 134 12.22 21.66 -7.29
N GLU A 135 11.86 22.92 -7.59
CA GLU A 135 11.30 23.31 -8.88
C GLU A 135 12.42 23.70 -9.86
N ILE A 136 12.23 23.43 -11.16
CA ILE A 136 13.21 23.84 -12.19
C ILE A 136 13.30 25.37 -12.25
N THR A 137 12.16 26.00 -12.50
CA THR A 137 12.00 27.45 -12.58
C THR A 137 10.77 27.83 -11.75
N PRO A 138 10.93 28.64 -10.68
CA PRO A 138 9.80 29.10 -9.89
C PRO A 138 8.79 29.87 -10.74
N CYS A 139 7.50 29.55 -10.59
CA CYS A 139 6.44 30.22 -11.33
C CYS A 139 6.33 31.70 -10.90
N LEU A 140 6.25 32.61 -11.88
CA LEU A 140 6.08 34.03 -11.63
C LEU A 140 4.69 34.33 -11.05
N LYS A 141 4.60 35.42 -10.27
CA LYS A 141 3.35 35.84 -9.63
C LYS A 141 2.25 36.17 -10.65
N GLU A 142 2.62 36.82 -11.75
CA GLU A 142 1.68 37.19 -12.82
C GLU A 142 1.01 35.96 -13.43
N VAL A 143 1.80 34.91 -13.71
CA VAL A 143 1.30 33.64 -14.24
C VAL A 143 0.42 32.92 -13.21
N THR A 144 0.76 33.03 -11.92
CA THR A 144 -0.06 32.47 -10.83
C THR A 144 -1.45 33.10 -10.80
N LEU A 145 -1.56 34.42 -10.98
CA LEU A 145 -2.85 35.12 -11.05
C LEU A 145 -3.69 34.69 -12.25
N VAL A 146 -3.06 34.39 -13.39
CA VAL A 146 -3.75 33.85 -14.58
C VAL A 146 -4.36 32.49 -14.25
N TRP A 147 -3.61 31.61 -13.58
CA TRP A 147 -4.13 30.33 -13.09
C TRP A 147 -5.28 30.50 -12.10
N GLU A 148 -5.12 31.32 -11.07
CA GLU A 148 -6.17 31.57 -10.07
C GLU A 148 -7.47 32.07 -10.71
N LYS A 149 -7.38 32.95 -11.72
CA LYS A 149 -8.54 33.43 -12.48
C LYS A 149 -9.25 32.30 -13.23
N MET A 150 -8.51 31.42 -13.93
CA MET A 150 -9.10 30.28 -14.62
C MET A 150 -9.71 29.28 -13.64
N LEU A 151 -8.99 28.96 -12.55
CA LEU A 151 -9.42 28.01 -11.54
C LEU A 151 -10.66 28.48 -10.79
N GLY A 152 -10.77 29.79 -10.51
CA GLY A 152 -11.90 30.41 -9.80
C GLY A 152 -13.17 30.65 -10.64
N THR A 153 -13.20 30.22 -11.90
CA THR A 153 -14.37 30.41 -12.77
C THR A 153 -15.58 29.58 -12.28
N PRO A 154 -16.76 30.18 -12.02
CA PRO A 154 -17.94 29.44 -11.59
C PRO A 154 -18.35 28.38 -12.61
N GLY A 155 -18.55 27.14 -12.16
CA GLY A 155 -18.93 26.04 -13.04
C GLY A 155 -17.84 25.61 -14.04
N ARG A 156 -16.56 25.84 -13.72
CA ARG A 156 -15.38 25.54 -14.55
C ARG A 156 -15.43 24.19 -15.27
N SER A 157 -15.90 23.14 -14.61
CA SER A 157 -15.98 21.78 -15.17
C SER A 157 -16.92 21.63 -16.38
N LYS A 158 -17.77 22.64 -16.66
CA LYS A 158 -18.68 22.69 -17.81
C LYS A 158 -18.29 23.74 -18.84
N VAL A 159 -17.29 24.56 -18.56
CA VAL A 159 -16.87 25.69 -19.40
C VAL A 159 -15.65 25.26 -20.23
N LYS A 160 -15.74 25.44 -21.55
CA LYS A 160 -14.59 25.26 -22.44
C LYS A 160 -13.75 26.54 -22.43
N PHE A 161 -12.50 26.43 -22.03
CA PHE A 161 -11.52 27.51 -22.09
C PHE A 161 -10.76 27.43 -23.40
N ASP A 162 -10.30 28.57 -23.89
CA ASP A 162 -9.46 28.62 -25.08
C ASP A 162 -8.16 27.81 -24.90
N LEU A 163 -7.79 27.02 -25.91
CA LEU A 163 -6.68 26.08 -25.80
C LEU A 163 -5.33 26.80 -25.84
N ASP A 164 -5.21 27.84 -26.67
CA ASP A 164 -3.99 28.62 -26.81
C ASP A 164 -3.68 29.36 -25.50
N THR A 165 -4.71 29.88 -24.84
CA THR A 165 -4.60 30.48 -23.51
C THR A 165 -4.09 29.48 -22.46
N ILE A 166 -4.64 28.25 -22.43
CA ILE A 166 -4.18 27.21 -21.51
C ILE A 166 -2.74 26.81 -21.82
N HIS A 167 -2.41 26.62 -23.10
CA HIS A 167 -1.07 26.23 -23.54
C HIS A 167 -0.04 27.29 -23.15
N ALA A 168 -0.33 28.56 -23.42
CA ALA A 168 0.51 29.67 -22.99
C ALA A 168 0.72 29.71 -21.47
N ALA A 169 -0.34 29.45 -20.68
CA ALA A 169 -0.23 29.39 -19.23
C ALA A 169 0.63 28.22 -18.74
N VAL A 170 0.51 27.03 -19.34
CA VAL A 170 1.33 25.86 -19.00
C VAL A 170 2.81 26.09 -19.38
N THR A 171 3.07 26.73 -20.52
CA THR A 171 4.42 27.05 -20.99
C THR A 171 5.09 28.08 -20.08
N GLN A 172 4.37 29.14 -19.69
CA GLN A 172 4.90 30.20 -18.80
C GLN A 172 5.13 29.72 -17.36
N GLY A 173 4.48 28.64 -16.95
CA GLY A 173 4.74 27.96 -15.68
C GLY A 173 3.49 27.56 -14.92
N VAL A 174 3.60 26.46 -14.18
CA VAL A 174 2.52 25.93 -13.34
C VAL A 174 2.94 26.07 -11.88
N PRO A 175 2.22 26.85 -11.04
CA PRO A 175 2.61 27.04 -9.65
C PRO A 175 2.41 25.73 -8.85
N ARG A 176 3.47 25.26 -8.18
CA ARG A 176 3.48 24.01 -7.38
C ARG A 176 2.29 23.87 -6.43
N GLN A 177 1.87 24.96 -5.79
CA GLN A 177 0.77 24.93 -4.83
C GLN A 177 -0.60 24.62 -5.48
N HIS A 178 -0.80 24.98 -6.76
CA HIS A 178 -2.05 24.72 -7.48
C HIS A 178 -1.96 23.57 -8.48
N ARG A 179 -0.77 22.98 -8.67
CA ARG A 179 -0.51 21.96 -9.70
C ARG A 179 -1.52 20.80 -9.69
N GLY A 180 -1.88 20.27 -8.52
CA GLY A 180 -2.90 19.22 -8.43
C GLY A 180 -4.31 19.66 -8.85
N GLU A 181 -4.70 20.91 -8.59
CA GLU A 181 -5.97 21.46 -9.07
C GLU A 181 -5.92 21.78 -10.58
N ILE A 182 -4.76 22.21 -11.07
CA ILE A 182 -4.51 22.47 -12.49
C ILE A 182 -4.59 21.17 -13.29
N TRP A 183 -4.02 20.05 -12.83
CA TRP A 183 -4.14 18.75 -13.51
C TRP A 183 -5.59 18.28 -13.60
N LYS A 184 -6.38 18.47 -12.53
CA LYS A 184 -7.83 18.23 -12.58
C LYS A 184 -8.51 19.13 -13.61
N PHE A 185 -8.21 20.43 -13.61
CA PHE A 185 -8.74 21.36 -14.60
C PHE A 185 -8.38 20.94 -16.04
N LEU A 186 -7.14 20.56 -16.31
CA LEU A 186 -6.72 20.09 -17.63
C LEU A 186 -7.48 18.82 -18.03
N SER A 187 -7.71 17.89 -17.10
CA SER A 187 -8.54 16.71 -17.37
C SER A 187 -10.00 17.07 -17.70
N GLU A 188 -10.56 18.08 -17.02
CA GLU A 188 -11.91 18.58 -17.30
C GLU A 188 -11.98 19.15 -18.72
N GLN A 189 -10.98 19.95 -19.11
CA GLN A 189 -10.89 20.52 -20.46
C GLN A 189 -10.71 19.44 -21.52
N TYR A 190 -9.89 18.41 -21.25
CA TYR A 190 -9.72 17.27 -22.14
C TYR A 190 -11.04 16.52 -22.36
N LEU A 191 -11.77 16.21 -21.29
CA LEU A 191 -13.09 15.54 -21.37
C LEU A 191 -14.13 16.37 -22.11
N LEU A 192 -14.16 17.69 -21.92
CA LEU A 192 -15.07 18.58 -22.64
C LEU A 192 -14.76 18.67 -24.15
N ARG A 193 -13.51 18.39 -24.53
CA ARG A 193 -13.04 18.46 -25.92
C ARG A 193 -13.12 17.12 -26.65
N GLN A 194 -13.23 16.01 -25.94
CA GLN A 194 -13.43 14.69 -26.55
C GLN A 194 -14.71 14.66 -27.38
N THR A 195 -14.58 14.19 -28.61
CA THR A 195 -15.70 13.94 -29.53
C THR A 195 -16.24 12.52 -29.39
N VAL A 196 -15.37 11.56 -29.05
CA VAL A 196 -15.70 10.15 -28.82
C VAL A 196 -15.46 9.84 -27.35
N PRO A 197 -16.49 9.46 -26.58
CA PRO A 197 -16.32 9.08 -25.18
C PRO A 197 -15.40 7.86 -25.06
N SER A 198 -14.47 7.92 -24.13
CA SER A 198 -13.64 6.77 -23.78
C SER A 198 -14.50 5.65 -23.20
N ARG A 199 -14.14 4.38 -23.49
CA ARG A 199 -14.86 3.22 -22.96
C ARG A 199 -14.67 3.20 -21.44
N PRO A 200 -15.75 3.24 -20.64
CA PRO A 200 -15.62 3.21 -19.19
C PRO A 200 -14.99 1.89 -18.73
N PRO A 201 -14.35 1.89 -17.54
CA PRO A 201 -13.89 0.65 -16.92
C PRO A 201 -15.05 -0.33 -16.78
N SER A 202 -14.76 -1.63 -16.90
CA SER A 202 -15.75 -2.70 -16.73
C SER A 202 -16.37 -2.68 -15.32
N ASN A 203 -15.58 -2.25 -14.33
CA ASN A 203 -16.00 -2.01 -12.97
C ASN A 203 -16.15 -0.49 -12.73
N SER A 204 -17.29 -0.04 -12.24
CA SER A 204 -17.55 1.38 -11.91
C SER A 204 -17.64 1.64 -10.40
N SER A 205 -17.25 0.67 -9.57
CA SER A 205 -17.31 0.78 -8.11
C SER A 205 -16.56 2.02 -7.60
N PRO A 206 -17.16 2.76 -6.65
CA PRO A 206 -16.49 3.85 -5.95
C PRO A 206 -15.20 3.40 -5.25
N TYR A 207 -14.24 4.32 -5.10
CA TYR A 207 -12.94 4.08 -4.47
C TYR A 207 -13.07 3.36 -3.11
N LYS A 208 -13.97 3.85 -2.25
CA LYS A 208 -14.20 3.30 -0.90
C LYS A 208 -14.74 1.87 -0.90
N GLU A 209 -15.41 1.43 -1.96
CA GLU A 209 -15.89 0.07 -2.09
C GLU A 209 -14.80 -0.87 -2.58
N LEU A 210 -13.97 -0.42 -3.53
CA LEU A 210 -12.80 -1.17 -4.01
C LEU A 210 -11.83 -1.47 -2.86
N LEU A 211 -11.61 -0.52 -1.94
CA LEU A 211 -10.72 -0.71 -0.80
C LEU A 211 -11.17 -1.83 0.17
N LYS A 212 -12.46 -2.19 0.19
CA LYS A 212 -12.98 -3.29 1.04
C LYS A 212 -12.61 -4.67 0.51
N GLN A 213 -12.26 -4.78 -0.76
CA GLN A 213 -11.94 -6.05 -1.42
C GLN A 213 -10.47 -6.42 -1.20
N LEU A 214 -10.09 -7.66 -1.54
CA LEU A 214 -8.71 -8.14 -1.51
C LEU A 214 -8.14 -8.15 -2.94
N THR A 215 -6.90 -7.71 -3.12
CA THR A 215 -6.20 -7.78 -4.42
C THR A 215 -5.24 -8.95 -4.45
N SER A 216 -5.15 -9.65 -5.58
CA SER A 216 -4.12 -10.67 -5.83
C SER A 216 -2.73 -10.05 -6.03
N GLN A 217 -2.64 -8.75 -6.31
CA GLN A 217 -1.41 -8.05 -6.66
C GLN A 217 -0.68 -7.45 -5.45
N GLN A 218 -1.08 -7.81 -4.22
CA GLN A 218 -0.54 -7.25 -2.98
C GLN A 218 0.99 -7.35 -2.91
N HIS A 219 1.57 -8.48 -3.28
CA HIS A 219 3.02 -8.68 -3.19
C HIS A 219 3.78 -7.75 -4.14
N ALA A 220 3.37 -7.68 -5.41
CA ALA A 220 4.00 -6.81 -6.41
C ALA A 220 3.91 -5.34 -6.02
N ILE A 221 2.75 -4.89 -5.52
CA ILE A 221 2.54 -3.52 -5.03
C ILE A 221 3.50 -3.21 -3.86
N LEU A 222 3.62 -4.12 -2.87
CA LEU A 222 4.47 -3.89 -1.69
C LEU A 222 5.96 -3.78 -2.03
N ILE A 223 6.45 -4.50 -3.04
CA ILE A 223 7.84 -4.42 -3.48
C ILE A 223 8.14 -3.02 -4.05
N ASP A 224 7.29 -2.55 -4.96
CA ASP A 224 7.49 -1.25 -5.63
C ASP A 224 7.24 -0.08 -4.68
N LEU A 225 6.37 -0.24 -3.67
CA LEU A 225 6.17 0.76 -2.61
C LEU A 225 7.48 1.20 -1.95
N GLY A 226 8.34 0.23 -1.58
CA GLY A 226 9.62 0.51 -0.93
C GLY A 226 10.65 1.19 -1.85
N ARG A 227 10.44 1.13 -3.17
CA ARG A 227 11.33 1.72 -4.19
C ARG A 227 10.79 3.02 -4.78
N THR A 228 9.55 3.39 -4.45
CA THR A 228 8.89 4.59 -5.00
C THR A 228 9.21 5.80 -4.14
N PHE A 229 10.05 6.70 -4.65
CA PHE A 229 10.50 7.92 -3.95
C PHE A 229 10.99 7.69 -2.51
N PRO A 230 11.90 6.72 -2.26
CA PRO A 230 12.26 6.29 -0.91
C PRO A 230 12.92 7.39 -0.06
N THR A 231 13.53 8.39 -0.72
CA THR A 231 14.17 9.54 -0.06
C THR A 231 13.23 10.71 0.19
N HIS A 232 12.02 10.69 -0.39
CA HIS A 232 11.07 11.79 -0.24
C HIS A 232 10.40 11.75 1.15
N PRO A 233 10.32 12.85 1.92
CA PRO A 233 9.86 12.84 3.31
C PRO A 233 8.49 12.19 3.51
N TYR A 234 7.57 12.38 2.56
CA TYR A 234 6.23 11.79 2.62
C TYR A 234 6.19 10.26 2.46
N PHE A 235 7.16 9.67 1.74
CA PHE A 235 7.21 8.23 1.43
C PHE A 235 8.34 7.49 2.17
N GLN A 236 9.24 8.20 2.84
CA GLN A 236 10.40 7.65 3.53
C GLN A 236 10.03 6.67 4.66
N ALA A 237 8.94 6.95 5.39
CA ALA A 237 8.49 6.07 6.46
C ALA A 237 7.88 4.78 5.90
N GLN A 238 8.51 3.64 6.18
CA GLN A 238 8.02 2.32 5.78
C GLN A 238 6.63 2.07 6.37
N LEU A 239 5.65 1.78 5.50
CA LEU A 239 4.23 1.65 5.85
C LEU A 239 3.67 2.86 6.62
N GLY A 240 4.29 4.04 6.47
CA GLY A 240 3.76 5.30 6.96
C GLY A 240 2.56 5.78 6.14
N ALA A 241 1.98 6.91 6.54
CA ALA A 241 0.77 7.44 5.91
C ALA A 241 0.88 7.57 4.38
N GLY A 242 2.01 8.06 3.86
CA GLY A 242 2.20 8.21 2.41
C GLY A 242 2.26 6.88 1.67
N GLN A 243 3.03 5.90 2.17
CA GLN A 243 3.08 4.57 1.56
C GLN A 243 1.73 3.85 1.64
N LEU A 244 1.00 3.96 2.75
CA LEU A 244 -0.34 3.35 2.88
C LEU A 244 -1.36 3.98 1.93
N SER A 245 -1.37 5.31 1.79
CA SER A 245 -2.22 5.97 0.79
C SER A 245 -1.86 5.54 -0.64
N LEU A 246 -0.57 5.40 -0.95
CA LEU A 246 -0.12 4.89 -2.24
C LEU A 246 -0.55 3.43 -2.47
N TYR A 247 -0.42 2.57 -1.46
CA TYR A 247 -0.90 1.18 -1.49
C TYR A 247 -2.40 1.13 -1.81
N ASN A 248 -3.21 1.94 -1.13
CA ASN A 248 -4.66 1.96 -1.32
C ASN A 248 -5.03 2.35 -2.76
N ILE A 249 -4.38 3.36 -3.33
CA ILE A 249 -4.62 3.80 -4.72
C ILE A 249 -4.29 2.66 -5.69
N LEU A 250 -3.12 2.03 -5.56
CA LEU A 250 -2.67 0.95 -6.44
C LEU A 250 -3.52 -0.31 -6.30
N LYS A 251 -3.89 -0.65 -5.06
CA LYS A 251 -4.83 -1.73 -4.75
C LYS A 251 -6.17 -1.48 -5.45
N ALA A 252 -6.77 -0.31 -5.26
CA ALA A 252 -8.05 0.02 -5.87
C ALA A 252 -7.96 0.01 -7.39
N TYR A 253 -6.87 0.52 -7.98
CA TYR A 253 -6.65 0.46 -9.42
C TYR A 253 -6.58 -0.99 -9.94
N SER A 254 -5.85 -1.86 -9.25
CA SER A 254 -5.72 -3.27 -9.66
C SER A 254 -7.05 -4.04 -9.67
N LEU A 255 -8.00 -3.60 -8.85
CA LEU A 255 -9.36 -4.16 -8.78
C LEU A 255 -10.32 -3.52 -9.79
N LEU A 256 -10.05 -2.27 -10.16
CA LEU A 256 -10.80 -1.53 -11.17
C LEU A 256 -10.50 -2.07 -12.57
N ASP A 257 -9.23 -2.33 -12.86
CA ASP A 257 -8.74 -2.81 -14.15
C ASP A 257 -8.05 -4.17 -14.02
N PRO A 258 -8.79 -5.28 -13.94
CA PRO A 258 -8.21 -6.61 -13.77
C PRO A 258 -7.43 -7.13 -14.99
N GLU A 259 -7.62 -6.54 -16.18
CA GLU A 259 -6.84 -6.88 -17.39
C GLU A 259 -5.37 -6.45 -17.23
N VAL A 260 -5.15 -5.23 -16.71
CA VAL A 260 -3.81 -4.73 -16.38
C VAL A 260 -3.38 -5.21 -14.99
N GLY A 261 -4.30 -5.21 -14.03
CA GLY A 261 -4.04 -5.44 -12.62
C GLY A 261 -3.05 -4.39 -12.09
N TYR A 262 -1.85 -4.85 -11.75
CA TYR A 262 -0.74 -4.00 -11.35
C TYR A 262 0.47 -4.30 -12.23
N CYS A 263 0.95 -3.28 -12.94
CA CYS A 263 2.20 -3.34 -13.68
C CYS A 263 3.29 -2.57 -12.93
N GLN A 264 4.50 -3.13 -12.91
CA GLN A 264 5.67 -2.50 -12.31
C GLN A 264 5.88 -1.09 -12.86
N GLY A 265 6.23 -0.15 -11.98
CA GLY A 265 6.43 1.26 -12.33
C GLY A 265 5.18 2.14 -12.21
N LEU A 266 3.97 1.56 -12.17
CA LEU A 266 2.72 2.31 -11.99
C LEU A 266 2.65 3.05 -10.64
N SER A 267 3.38 2.56 -9.64
CA SER A 267 3.51 3.21 -8.33
C SER A 267 4.09 4.61 -8.42
N PHE A 268 5.01 4.87 -9.34
CA PHE A 268 5.60 6.19 -9.50
C PHE A 268 4.58 7.21 -10.01
N ILE A 269 3.72 6.81 -10.97
CA ILE A 269 2.65 7.69 -11.48
C ILE A 269 1.67 8.02 -10.36
N ALA A 270 1.18 7.00 -9.66
CA ALA A 270 0.28 7.17 -8.52
C ALA A 270 0.93 8.02 -7.41
N GLY A 271 2.24 7.84 -7.18
CA GLY A 271 3.03 8.62 -6.23
C GLY A 271 3.09 10.10 -6.60
N VAL A 272 3.42 10.43 -7.85
CA VAL A 272 3.44 11.83 -8.34
C VAL A 272 2.06 12.47 -8.17
N LEU A 273 0.97 11.77 -8.53
CA LEU A 273 -0.38 12.28 -8.33
C LEU A 273 -0.66 12.52 -6.84
N LEU A 274 -0.35 11.56 -5.97
CA LEU A 274 -0.59 11.63 -4.53
C LEU A 274 0.18 12.77 -3.83
N LEU A 275 1.35 13.15 -4.34
CA LEU A 275 2.09 14.33 -3.85
C LEU A 275 1.34 15.65 -4.14
N HIS A 276 0.48 15.70 -5.15
CA HIS A 276 -0.17 16.93 -5.58
C HIS A 276 -1.64 17.05 -5.17
N MET A 277 -2.26 15.98 -4.66
CA MET A 277 -3.68 15.99 -4.28
C MET A 277 -4.02 14.99 -3.17
N GLY A 278 -5.30 14.94 -2.78
CA GLY A 278 -5.82 13.94 -1.84
C GLY A 278 -5.80 12.52 -2.42
N GLU A 279 -5.89 11.52 -1.56
CA GLU A 279 -5.81 10.09 -1.97
C GLU A 279 -6.88 9.70 -3.00
N GLU A 280 -8.15 10.02 -2.72
CA GLU A 280 -9.27 9.71 -3.62
C GLU A 280 -9.19 10.49 -4.94
N ASP A 281 -8.70 11.73 -4.88
CA ASP A 281 -8.46 12.54 -6.07
C ASP A 281 -7.34 11.95 -6.95
N ALA A 282 -6.25 11.50 -6.33
CA ALA A 282 -5.14 10.88 -7.03
C ALA A 282 -5.58 9.57 -7.70
N PHE A 283 -6.43 8.78 -7.05
CA PHE A 283 -7.07 7.62 -7.67
C PHE A 283 -7.93 8.00 -8.88
N ASN A 284 -8.78 9.03 -8.76
CA ASN A 284 -9.60 9.50 -9.88
C ASN A 284 -8.75 10.01 -11.04
N MET A 285 -7.61 10.64 -10.75
CA MET A 285 -6.68 11.11 -11.78
C MET A 285 -5.87 10.00 -12.42
N LEU A 286 -5.51 8.98 -11.66
CA LEU A 286 -4.92 7.76 -12.21
C LEU A 286 -5.92 7.07 -13.16
N LYS A 287 -7.19 6.95 -12.75
CA LYS A 287 -8.25 6.40 -13.61
C LYS A 287 -8.37 7.18 -14.92
N PHE A 288 -8.39 8.51 -14.83
CA PHE A 288 -8.43 9.37 -16.01
C PHE A 288 -7.24 9.14 -16.95
N LEU A 289 -6.01 9.14 -16.43
CA LEU A 289 -4.81 8.91 -17.25
C LEU A 289 -4.85 7.55 -17.94
N MET A 290 -5.28 6.52 -17.20
CA MET A 290 -5.29 5.15 -17.68
C MET A 290 -6.38 4.89 -18.72
N PHE A 291 -7.60 5.38 -18.50
CA PHE A 291 -8.75 5.12 -19.38
C PHE A 291 -8.99 6.23 -20.40
N ASP A 292 -9.17 7.47 -19.96
CA ASP A 292 -9.56 8.60 -20.81
C ASP A 292 -8.40 9.12 -21.66
N ALA A 293 -7.20 9.21 -21.08
CA ALA A 293 -5.98 9.53 -21.82
C ALA A 293 -5.33 8.29 -22.46
N GLY A 294 -5.90 7.09 -22.25
CA GLY A 294 -5.51 5.86 -22.93
C GLY A 294 -4.16 5.27 -22.50
N LEU A 295 -3.55 5.73 -21.40
CA LEU A 295 -2.22 5.29 -20.98
C LEU A 295 -2.19 3.79 -20.60
N ARG A 296 -3.31 3.18 -20.19
CA ARG A 296 -3.38 1.76 -19.82
C ARG A 296 -2.85 0.81 -20.89
N LYS A 297 -2.94 1.20 -22.17
CA LYS A 297 -2.58 0.38 -23.32
C LYS A 297 -1.14 -0.16 -23.23
N GLN A 298 -0.20 0.66 -22.74
CA GLN A 298 1.21 0.28 -22.59
C GLN A 298 1.49 -0.64 -21.38
N TYR A 299 0.55 -0.74 -20.44
CA TYR A 299 0.67 -1.56 -19.22
C TYR A 299 -0.01 -2.92 -19.35
N ARG A 300 -0.58 -3.24 -20.51
CA ARG A 300 -1.19 -4.56 -20.73
C ARG A 300 -0.11 -5.64 -20.65
N PRO A 301 -0.43 -6.85 -20.16
CA PRO A 301 0.56 -7.92 -19.98
C PRO A 301 1.28 -8.35 -21.26
N ASP A 302 0.66 -8.16 -22.43
CA ASP A 302 1.25 -8.49 -23.73
C ASP A 302 2.41 -7.57 -24.14
N MET A 303 2.52 -6.39 -23.52
CA MET A 303 3.50 -5.34 -23.80
C MET A 303 3.58 -4.91 -25.28
N ILE A 304 2.57 -5.23 -26.10
CA ILE A 304 2.59 -4.97 -27.56
C ILE A 304 2.68 -3.47 -27.83
N ILE A 305 1.87 -2.69 -27.10
CA ILE A 305 1.84 -1.23 -27.27
C ILE A 305 3.17 -0.62 -26.84
N LEU A 306 3.79 -1.14 -25.78
CA LEU A 306 5.12 -0.69 -25.36
C LEU A 306 6.17 -1.01 -26.44
N GLN A 307 6.10 -2.17 -27.09
CA GLN A 307 6.99 -2.51 -28.21
C GLN A 307 6.80 -1.57 -29.41
N ILE A 308 5.56 -1.23 -29.76
CA ILE A 308 5.26 -0.22 -30.78
C ILE A 308 5.88 1.13 -30.39
N GLN A 309 5.75 1.53 -29.13
CA GLN A 309 6.37 2.77 -28.64
C GLN A 309 7.90 2.73 -28.73
N MET A 310 8.55 1.59 -28.44
CA MET A 310 10.01 1.45 -28.64
C MET A 310 10.37 1.61 -30.12
N TYR A 311 9.59 1.04 -31.03
CA TYR A 311 9.78 1.20 -32.47
C TYR A 311 9.63 2.66 -32.90
N GLN A 312 8.54 3.31 -32.49
CA GLN A 312 8.27 4.71 -32.79
C GLN A 312 9.39 5.63 -32.30
N LEU A 313 9.95 5.39 -31.10
CA LEU A 313 11.10 6.14 -30.61
C LEU A 313 12.36 5.90 -31.46
N SER A 314 12.59 4.66 -31.90
CA SER A 314 13.69 4.34 -32.83
C SER A 314 13.55 5.09 -34.16
N ARG A 315 12.35 5.09 -34.75
CA ARG A 315 12.07 5.81 -36.01
C ARG A 315 12.16 7.34 -35.84
N LEU A 316 11.72 7.88 -34.71
CA LEU A 316 11.95 9.29 -34.39
C LEU A 316 13.45 9.63 -34.32
N LEU A 317 14.27 8.80 -33.67
CA LEU A 317 15.71 9.01 -33.65
C LEU A 317 16.32 8.93 -35.05
N HIS A 318 15.86 7.98 -35.87
CA HIS A 318 16.27 7.88 -37.26
C HIS A 318 16.00 9.17 -38.05
N ASP A 319 14.80 9.74 -37.92
CA ASP A 319 14.37 10.87 -38.74
C ASP A 319 14.92 12.22 -38.23
N TYR A 320 15.12 12.39 -36.92
CA TYR A 320 15.56 13.66 -36.32
C TYR A 320 17.05 13.68 -35.92
N HIS A 321 17.62 12.54 -35.56
CA HIS A 321 19.00 12.40 -35.05
C HIS A 321 19.70 11.20 -35.69
N ARG A 322 19.78 11.21 -37.02
CA ARG A 322 20.28 10.10 -37.85
C ARG A 322 21.64 9.55 -37.42
N ASP A 323 22.56 10.45 -37.05
CA ASP A 323 23.90 10.11 -36.55
C ASP A 323 23.86 9.35 -35.23
N LEU A 324 23.03 9.79 -34.28
CA LEU A 324 22.80 9.07 -33.03
C LEU A 324 22.15 7.71 -33.28
N HIS A 325 21.12 7.65 -34.13
CA HIS A 325 20.46 6.39 -34.47
C HIS A 325 21.45 5.39 -35.06
N SER A 326 22.24 5.79 -36.05
CA SER A 326 23.23 4.91 -36.68
C SER A 326 24.29 4.42 -35.69
N HIS A 327 24.73 5.27 -34.75
CA HIS A 327 25.65 4.86 -33.69
C HIS A 327 25.04 3.80 -32.76
N LEU A 328 23.80 4.03 -32.30
CA LEU A 328 23.08 3.07 -31.47
C LEU A 328 22.82 1.75 -32.20
N GLU A 329 22.46 1.81 -33.49
CA GLU A 329 22.22 0.64 -34.34
C GLU A 329 23.49 -0.18 -34.57
N GLN A 330 24.63 0.47 -34.83
CA GLN A 330 25.94 -0.20 -34.94
C GLN A 330 26.35 -0.96 -33.69
N GLN A 331 25.91 -0.47 -32.52
CA GLN A 331 26.16 -1.09 -31.21
C GLN A 331 25.00 -2.01 -30.77
N GLU A 332 24.03 -2.28 -31.65
CA GLU A 332 22.85 -3.11 -31.39
C GLU A 332 21.99 -2.63 -30.19
N ILE A 333 21.95 -1.31 -29.95
CA ILE A 333 21.23 -0.69 -28.83
C ILE A 333 19.83 -0.24 -29.27
N GLY A 334 18.84 -1.09 -29.01
CA GLY A 334 17.43 -0.75 -29.18
C GLY A 334 16.86 0.09 -28.01
N PRO A 335 15.81 0.91 -28.23
CA PRO A 335 15.18 1.70 -27.16
C PRO A 335 14.69 0.90 -25.96
N SER A 336 14.32 -0.38 -26.14
CA SER A 336 13.89 -1.26 -25.05
C SER A 336 14.93 -1.41 -23.93
N LEU A 337 16.22 -1.26 -24.23
CA LEU A 337 17.31 -1.38 -23.27
C LEU A 337 17.38 -0.22 -22.28
N TYR A 338 16.89 0.98 -22.64
CA TYR A 338 17.03 2.19 -21.81
C TYR A 338 15.73 2.97 -21.59
N ALA A 339 14.78 2.96 -22.54
CA ALA A 339 13.60 3.80 -22.50
C ALA A 339 12.40 3.15 -21.80
N THR A 340 12.39 1.83 -21.60
CA THR A 340 11.29 1.14 -20.89
C THR A 340 10.89 1.81 -19.57
N PRO A 341 11.83 2.18 -18.67
CA PRO A 341 11.49 2.93 -17.45
C PRO A 341 10.90 4.32 -17.72
N TRP A 342 11.32 5.00 -18.78
CA TRP A 342 10.82 6.33 -19.13
C TRP A 342 9.34 6.30 -19.47
N PHE A 343 8.90 5.31 -20.25
CA PHE A 343 7.50 5.13 -20.61
C PHE A 343 6.67 4.61 -19.43
N LEU A 344 7.15 3.58 -18.73
CA LEU A 344 6.37 2.93 -17.67
C LEU A 344 6.31 3.73 -16.36
N THR A 345 7.21 4.68 -16.14
CA THR A 345 7.20 5.54 -14.94
C THR A 345 6.96 7.01 -15.26
N LEU A 346 6.81 7.37 -16.55
CA LEU A 346 6.75 8.77 -16.99
C LEU A 346 7.96 9.57 -16.46
N PHE A 347 9.15 9.00 -16.63
CA PHE A 347 10.45 9.50 -16.16
C PHE A 347 10.64 9.55 -14.63
N ALA A 348 9.61 9.25 -13.84
CA ALA A 348 9.61 9.48 -12.40
C ALA A 348 10.58 8.61 -11.60
N SER A 349 11.05 7.48 -12.12
CA SER A 349 11.99 6.61 -11.39
C SER A 349 13.43 7.09 -11.37
N HIS A 350 13.83 7.91 -12.36
CA HIS A 350 15.24 8.31 -12.54
C HIS A 350 15.46 9.81 -12.60
N PHE A 351 14.42 10.61 -12.90
CA PHE A 351 14.55 12.05 -13.06
C PHE A 351 14.07 12.82 -11.82
N PRO A 352 14.60 14.03 -11.56
CA PRO A 352 14.18 14.85 -10.43
C PRO A 352 12.69 15.20 -10.45
N LEU A 353 12.05 15.20 -9.28
CA LEU A 353 10.60 15.41 -9.15
C LEU A 353 10.10 16.72 -9.77
N GLY A 354 10.88 17.81 -9.71
CA GLY A 354 10.55 19.08 -10.35
C GLY A 354 10.41 18.96 -11.87
N PHE A 355 11.30 18.20 -12.52
CA PHE A 355 11.22 17.89 -13.95
C PHE A 355 10.04 17.01 -14.28
N VAL A 356 9.86 15.93 -13.52
CA VAL A 356 8.73 15.01 -13.67
C VAL A 356 7.40 15.74 -13.54
N ALA A 357 7.27 16.67 -12.59
CA ALA A 357 6.06 17.47 -12.43
C ALA A 357 5.75 18.33 -13.67
N ARG A 358 6.77 18.91 -14.32
CA ARG A 358 6.60 19.65 -15.59
C ARG A 358 6.23 18.72 -16.75
N VAL A 359 6.80 17.51 -16.80
CA VAL A 359 6.37 16.49 -17.76
C VAL A 359 4.89 16.14 -17.59
N PHE A 360 4.41 16.01 -16.35
CA PHE A 360 3.00 15.77 -16.07
C PHE A 360 2.11 16.95 -16.47
N ASP A 361 2.55 18.20 -16.25
CA ASP A 361 1.81 19.39 -16.71
C ASP A 361 1.53 19.31 -18.23
N MET A 362 2.55 18.95 -19.01
CA MET A 362 2.42 18.77 -20.46
C MET A 362 1.62 17.52 -20.82
N LEU A 363 1.77 16.42 -20.10
CA LEU A 363 1.03 15.17 -20.31
C LEU A 363 -0.49 15.40 -20.17
N PHE A 364 -0.93 16.15 -19.16
CA PHE A 364 -2.35 16.47 -18.97
C PHE A 364 -2.90 17.44 -20.04
N LEU A 365 -2.03 18.23 -20.67
CA LEU A 365 -2.42 19.18 -21.72
C LEU A 365 -2.43 18.55 -23.12
N GLN A 366 -1.35 17.85 -23.48
CA GLN A 366 -1.06 17.38 -24.84
C GLN A 366 -1.23 15.86 -25.01
N GLY A 367 -1.30 15.08 -23.92
CA GLY A 367 -1.44 13.63 -23.95
C GLY A 367 -0.11 12.86 -23.89
N SER A 368 -0.19 11.54 -24.11
CA SER A 368 0.94 10.60 -23.94
C SER A 368 2.09 10.78 -24.94
N GLU A 369 1.87 11.48 -26.04
CA GLU A 369 2.92 11.81 -27.01
C GLU A 369 4.07 12.63 -26.42
N VAL A 370 3.82 13.34 -25.31
CA VAL A 370 4.84 14.09 -24.56
C VAL A 370 6.00 13.19 -24.14
N ILE A 371 5.74 11.92 -23.85
CA ILE A 371 6.78 10.96 -23.47
C ILE A 371 7.83 10.83 -24.60
N PHE A 372 7.39 10.78 -25.86
CA PHE A 372 8.27 10.75 -27.02
C PHE A 372 9.03 12.05 -27.21
N LYS A 373 8.34 13.20 -27.06
CA LYS A 373 8.97 14.52 -27.19
C LYS A 373 10.10 14.68 -26.17
N VAL A 374 9.85 14.30 -24.91
CA VAL A 374 10.85 14.35 -23.83
C VAL A 374 12.00 13.38 -24.13
N ALA A 375 11.72 12.13 -24.48
CA ALA A 375 12.76 11.15 -24.80
C ALA A 375 13.66 11.62 -25.97
N LEU A 376 13.05 12.14 -27.03
CA LEU A 376 13.76 12.64 -28.21
C LEU A 376 14.61 13.87 -27.86
N SER A 377 14.07 14.84 -27.11
CA SER A 377 14.81 16.04 -26.67
C SER A 377 15.98 15.69 -25.73
N LEU A 378 15.80 14.74 -24.81
CA LEU A 378 16.86 14.27 -23.92
C LEU A 378 17.99 13.58 -24.69
N LEU A 379 17.66 12.66 -25.59
CA LEU A 379 18.66 11.97 -26.42
C LEU A 379 19.37 12.93 -27.37
N GLY A 380 18.62 13.84 -28.01
CA GLY A 380 19.16 14.87 -28.90
C GLY A 380 20.12 15.82 -28.20
N SER A 381 19.76 16.29 -26.99
CA SER A 381 20.61 17.19 -26.19
C SER A 381 21.89 16.53 -25.70
N HIS A 382 21.87 15.23 -25.42
CA HIS A 382 23.03 14.47 -24.95
C HIS A 382 23.81 13.76 -26.07
N LYS A 383 23.35 13.87 -27.32
CA LYS A 383 23.95 13.23 -28.48
C LYS A 383 25.48 13.38 -28.55
N PRO A 384 26.09 14.57 -28.40
CA PRO A 384 27.54 14.71 -28.51
C PRO A 384 28.33 13.95 -27.45
N LEU A 385 27.70 13.65 -26.31
CA LEU A 385 28.29 12.86 -25.22
C LEU A 385 28.11 11.37 -25.49
N ILE A 386 26.92 10.95 -25.92
CA ILE A 386 26.63 9.55 -26.25
C ILE A 386 27.57 9.02 -27.35
N LEU A 387 27.84 9.85 -28.37
CA LEU A 387 28.75 9.51 -29.48
C LEU A 387 30.22 9.34 -29.07
N GLN A 388 30.61 9.67 -27.82
CA GLN A 388 31.97 9.44 -27.32
C GLN A 388 32.16 8.05 -26.70
N HIS A 389 31.08 7.29 -26.58
CA HIS A 389 31.08 5.95 -26.02
C HIS A 389 31.00 4.90 -27.14
N ASP A 390 31.92 3.94 -27.15
CA ASP A 390 32.08 2.98 -28.26
C ASP A 390 31.62 1.56 -27.92
N SER A 391 31.07 1.33 -26.72
CA SER A 391 30.59 0.02 -26.28
C SER A 391 29.15 0.05 -25.80
N LEU A 392 28.42 -1.04 -26.03
CA LEU A 392 27.04 -1.21 -25.56
C LEU A 392 26.89 -0.90 -24.06
N GLU A 393 27.76 -1.45 -23.22
CA GLU A 393 27.70 -1.26 -21.76
C GLU A 393 27.88 0.21 -21.38
N SER A 394 28.89 0.89 -21.93
CA SER A 394 29.17 2.28 -21.58
C SER A 394 28.08 3.25 -22.06
N ILE A 395 27.52 3.02 -23.25
CA ILE A 395 26.41 3.82 -23.78
C ILE A 395 25.15 3.63 -22.94
N VAL A 396 24.79 2.37 -22.64
CA VAL A 396 23.59 2.07 -21.85
C VAL A 396 23.73 2.60 -20.42
N ASP A 397 24.92 2.47 -19.80
CA ASP A 397 25.20 3.06 -18.49
C ASP A 397 25.06 4.59 -18.55
N PHE A 398 25.70 5.26 -19.51
CA PHE A 398 25.58 6.72 -19.66
C PHE A 398 24.12 7.18 -19.74
N ILE A 399 23.29 6.53 -20.57
CA ILE A 399 21.87 6.89 -20.74
C ILE A 399 21.06 6.63 -19.45
N LYS A 400 21.40 5.58 -18.69
CA LYS A 400 20.65 5.20 -17.49
C LYS A 400 21.06 5.95 -16.23
N THR A 401 22.35 6.26 -16.08
CA THR A 401 22.92 6.75 -14.81
C THR A 401 23.38 8.20 -14.90
N THR A 402 23.94 8.62 -16.04
CA THR A 402 24.50 9.97 -16.19
C THR A 402 23.48 10.94 -16.75
N LEU A 403 22.77 10.56 -17.83
CA LEU A 403 21.78 11.42 -18.49
C LEU A 403 20.68 11.96 -17.55
N PRO A 404 20.13 11.19 -16.57
CA PRO A 404 19.12 11.74 -15.67
C PRO A 404 19.61 12.85 -14.73
N ASN A 405 20.94 12.99 -14.54
CA ASN A 405 21.56 14.03 -13.72
C ASN A 405 21.66 15.37 -14.47
N LEU A 406 20.53 15.85 -14.95
CA LEU A 406 20.42 17.12 -15.68
C LEU A 406 20.69 18.30 -14.75
N GLY A 407 21.35 19.34 -15.24
CA GLY A 407 21.35 20.65 -14.57
C GLY A 407 20.02 21.40 -14.77
N LEU A 408 19.69 22.35 -13.89
CA LEU A 408 18.45 23.15 -13.99
C LEU A 408 18.26 23.80 -15.38
N VAL A 409 19.33 24.38 -15.94
CA VAL A 409 19.31 25.00 -17.28
C VAL A 409 19.02 23.99 -18.39
N GLN A 410 19.53 22.76 -18.27
CA GLN A 410 19.26 21.70 -19.25
C GLN A 410 17.80 21.26 -19.15
N MET A 411 17.28 21.06 -17.94
CA MET A 411 15.87 20.73 -17.73
C MET A 411 14.95 21.79 -18.33
N GLU A 412 15.20 23.07 -18.08
CA GLU A 412 14.39 24.18 -18.62
C GLU A 412 14.42 24.20 -20.15
N LYS A 413 15.60 24.03 -20.76
CA LYS A 413 15.73 23.91 -22.22
C LYS A 413 14.95 22.72 -22.78
N THR A 414 15.03 21.55 -22.14
CA THR A 414 14.27 20.36 -22.54
C THR A 414 12.77 20.63 -22.48
N ILE A 415 12.25 21.22 -21.39
CA ILE A 415 10.82 21.53 -21.27
C ILE A 415 10.37 22.50 -22.36
N ASN A 416 11.14 23.56 -22.64
CA ASN A 416 10.79 24.54 -23.68
C ASN A 416 10.79 23.91 -25.08
N GLN A 417 11.78 23.08 -25.41
CA GLN A 417 11.80 22.34 -26.67
C GLN A 417 10.58 21.42 -26.80
N VAL A 418 10.28 20.64 -25.76
CA VAL A 418 9.14 19.72 -25.74
C VAL A 418 7.81 20.45 -25.94
N CYS A 419 7.65 21.66 -25.40
CA CYS A 419 6.45 22.48 -25.55
C CYS A 419 6.18 22.87 -27.01
N GLU A 420 7.23 23.08 -27.81
CA GLU A 420 7.15 23.52 -29.22
C GLU A 420 7.19 22.35 -30.22
N MET A 421 7.61 21.16 -29.79
CA MET A 421 7.73 19.99 -30.65
C MET A 421 6.36 19.43 -31.08
N ASP A 422 6.20 19.19 -32.39
CA ASP A 422 5.08 18.45 -32.98
C ASP A 422 5.62 17.19 -33.67
N VAL A 423 5.20 16.03 -33.15
CA VAL A 423 5.58 14.70 -33.67
C VAL A 423 4.34 13.82 -33.90
N SER A 424 3.13 14.35 -33.77
CA SER A 424 1.91 13.54 -33.73
C SER A 424 1.68 12.78 -35.04
N LYS A 425 1.92 13.43 -36.18
CA LYS A 425 1.77 12.82 -37.52
C LYS A 425 2.78 11.70 -37.76
N GLN A 426 4.02 11.92 -37.35
CA GLN A 426 5.11 10.95 -37.47
C GLN A 426 4.82 9.72 -36.62
N LEU A 427 4.41 9.91 -35.36
CA LEU A 427 4.04 8.79 -34.48
C LEU A 427 2.94 7.93 -35.09
N GLN A 428 1.90 8.55 -35.65
CA GLN A 428 0.82 7.82 -36.32
C GLN A 428 1.34 7.05 -37.55
N ALA A 429 2.20 7.67 -38.36
CA ALA A 429 2.79 7.00 -39.52
C ALA A 429 3.64 5.78 -39.11
N TYR A 430 4.48 5.91 -38.09
CA TYR A 430 5.31 4.82 -37.59
C TYR A 430 4.51 3.71 -36.93
N GLU A 431 3.36 4.02 -36.31
CA GLU A 431 2.44 2.99 -35.80
C GLU A 431 1.90 2.13 -36.95
N VAL A 432 1.44 2.76 -38.04
CA VAL A 432 0.97 2.03 -39.23
C VAL A 432 2.11 1.23 -39.85
N GLU A 433 3.30 1.83 -39.99
CA GLU A 433 4.51 1.17 -40.49
C GLU A 433 4.84 -0.10 -39.70
N TYR A 434 4.78 -0.04 -38.36
CA TYR A 434 5.03 -1.20 -37.50
C TYR A 434 4.05 -2.35 -37.77
N HIS A 435 2.75 -2.04 -37.92
CA HIS A 435 1.74 -3.06 -38.19
C HIS A 435 1.95 -3.71 -39.56
N VAL A 436 2.28 -2.92 -40.59
CA VAL A 436 2.62 -3.44 -41.93
C VAL A 436 3.83 -4.36 -41.87
N LEU A 437 4.90 -3.97 -41.16
CA LEU A 437 6.09 -4.81 -41.00
C LEU A 437 5.81 -6.11 -40.24
N GLN A 438 4.94 -6.08 -39.24
CA GLN A 438 4.52 -7.29 -38.53
C GLN A 438 3.71 -8.21 -39.45
N ASP A 439 2.79 -7.67 -40.25
CA ASP A 439 2.00 -8.45 -41.20
C ASP A 439 2.89 -9.07 -42.30
N GLU A 440 3.84 -8.32 -42.85
CA GLU A 440 4.82 -8.84 -43.84
C GLU A 440 5.71 -9.95 -43.25
N LEU A 441 6.12 -9.81 -41.98
CA LEU A 441 6.89 -10.84 -41.29
C LEU A 441 6.08 -12.14 -41.10
N LEU A 442 4.76 -12.02 -40.89
CA LEU A 442 3.84 -13.15 -40.78
C LEU A 442 3.54 -13.80 -42.14
N ASP A 443 3.47 -12.99 -43.21
CA ASP A 443 3.23 -13.45 -44.59
C ASP A 443 4.48 -13.98 -45.30
N THR A 444 5.66 -13.81 -44.71
CA THR A 444 6.89 -14.44 -45.22
C THR A 444 6.73 -15.97 -45.09
N PRO A 445 6.81 -16.76 -46.19
CA PRO A 445 6.63 -18.20 -46.11
C PRO A 445 7.64 -18.76 -45.09
N PRO A 446 7.18 -19.51 -44.07
CA PRO A 446 8.06 -19.95 -43.01
C PRO A 446 9.20 -20.75 -43.63
N THR A 447 10.43 -20.35 -43.32
CA THR A 447 11.62 -21.05 -43.82
C THR A 447 11.51 -22.54 -43.47
N LEU A 448 12.10 -23.43 -44.27
CA LEU A 448 12.07 -24.88 -44.04
C LEU A 448 12.46 -25.23 -42.58
N ASN A 449 13.42 -24.49 -42.01
CA ASN A 449 13.85 -24.61 -40.62
C ASN A 449 12.77 -24.21 -39.60
N GLN A 450 11.98 -23.19 -39.89
CA GLN A 450 10.91 -22.71 -39.01
C GLN A 450 9.70 -23.64 -39.04
N GLN A 451 9.37 -24.21 -40.21
CA GLN A 451 8.38 -25.29 -40.32
C GLN A 451 8.82 -26.56 -39.57
N GLN A 452 10.09 -26.96 -39.72
CA GLN A 452 10.65 -28.09 -38.98
C GLN A 452 10.61 -27.86 -37.46
N ARG A 453 10.92 -26.63 -37.01
CA ARG A 453 10.88 -26.27 -35.59
C ARG A 453 9.45 -26.22 -35.05
N ALA A 454 8.49 -25.70 -35.83
CA ALA A 454 7.08 -25.71 -35.48
C ALA A 454 6.53 -27.15 -35.38
N ALA A 455 6.82 -27.99 -36.37
CA ALA A 455 6.44 -29.41 -36.35
C ALA A 455 7.10 -30.16 -35.18
N GLN A 456 8.35 -29.85 -34.85
CA GLN A 456 9.04 -30.44 -33.69
C GLN A 456 8.38 -30.00 -32.38
N LEU A 457 8.05 -28.71 -32.23
CA LEU A 457 7.36 -28.19 -31.06
C LEU A 457 5.97 -28.80 -30.91
N GLU A 458 5.25 -29.00 -32.02
CA GLU A 458 3.94 -29.62 -32.03
C GLU A 458 4.00 -31.09 -31.61
N ARG A 459 4.99 -31.85 -32.10
CA ARG A 459 5.25 -33.22 -31.63
C ARG A 459 5.60 -33.27 -30.14
N THR A 460 6.45 -32.36 -29.67
CA THR A 460 6.80 -32.32 -28.24
C THR A 460 5.59 -31.94 -27.38
N ASN A 461 4.73 -31.02 -27.83
CA ASN A 461 3.50 -30.68 -27.12
C ASN A 461 2.51 -31.84 -27.09
N GLN A 462 2.37 -32.58 -28.18
CA GLN A 462 1.54 -33.79 -28.20
C GLN A 462 2.08 -34.85 -27.24
N SER A 463 3.41 -35.07 -27.22
CA SER A 463 4.04 -36.01 -26.28
C SER A 463 3.87 -35.57 -24.82
N LEU A 464 4.05 -34.27 -24.52
CA LEU A 464 3.82 -33.73 -23.17
C LEU A 464 2.36 -33.82 -22.74
N ARG A 465 1.41 -33.61 -23.67
CA ARG A 465 -0.03 -33.81 -23.39
C ARG A 465 -0.33 -35.26 -23.05
N GLN A 466 0.28 -36.21 -23.77
CA GLN A 466 0.14 -37.63 -23.45
C GLN A 466 0.72 -37.95 -22.07
N GLN A 467 1.94 -37.49 -21.77
CA GLN A 467 2.55 -37.68 -20.45
C GLN A 467 1.71 -37.09 -19.31
N ASN A 468 1.12 -35.91 -19.51
CA ASN A 468 0.21 -35.33 -18.52
C ASN A 468 -1.05 -36.17 -18.32
N LEU A 469 -1.58 -36.78 -19.39
CA LEU A 469 -2.72 -37.68 -19.29
C LEU A 469 -2.35 -38.96 -18.51
N ASP A 470 -1.21 -39.57 -18.85
CA ASP A 470 -0.71 -40.77 -18.19
C ASP A 470 -0.45 -40.52 -16.69
N LEU A 471 0.15 -39.37 -16.33
CA LEU A 471 0.37 -38.96 -14.94
C LEU A 471 -0.94 -38.71 -14.18
N LEU A 472 -1.96 -38.17 -14.84
CA LEU A 472 -3.29 -38.01 -14.25
C LEU A 472 -3.95 -39.37 -13.96
N GLU A 473 -3.79 -40.34 -14.87
CA GLU A 473 -4.25 -41.71 -14.65
C GLU A 473 -3.51 -42.38 -13.49
N GLU A 474 -2.17 -42.27 -13.43
CA GLU A 474 -1.37 -42.78 -12.29
C GLU A 474 -1.78 -42.13 -10.97
N LEU A 475 -2.02 -40.82 -10.96
CA LEU A 475 -2.51 -40.11 -9.79
C LEU A 475 -3.88 -40.63 -9.34
N GLN A 476 -4.79 -40.90 -10.28
CA GLN A 476 -6.11 -41.44 -10.00
C GLN A 476 -6.02 -42.87 -9.42
N VAL A 477 -5.12 -43.71 -9.95
CA VAL A 477 -4.86 -45.05 -9.40
C VAL A 477 -4.28 -44.97 -8.00
N SER A 478 -3.31 -44.08 -7.77
CA SER A 478 -2.72 -43.86 -6.45
C SER A 478 -3.76 -43.37 -5.43
N GLN A 479 -4.62 -42.42 -5.81
CA GLN A 479 -5.72 -41.97 -4.97
C GLN A 479 -6.70 -43.10 -4.62
N ALA A 480 -7.06 -43.96 -5.59
CA ALA A 480 -7.91 -45.12 -5.32
C ALA A 480 -7.25 -46.10 -4.34
N GLN A 481 -5.93 -46.31 -4.44
CA GLN A 481 -5.17 -47.13 -3.49
C GLN A 481 -5.15 -46.51 -2.09
N VAL A 482 -4.94 -45.19 -1.98
CA VAL A 482 -4.98 -44.47 -0.70
C VAL A 482 -6.35 -44.64 -0.04
N CYS A 483 -7.44 -44.39 -0.76
CA CYS A 483 -8.80 -44.59 -0.23
C CYS A 483 -9.05 -46.03 0.25
N SER A 484 -8.52 -47.03 -0.47
CA SER A 484 -8.62 -48.44 -0.08
C SER A 484 -7.83 -48.75 1.20
N LEU A 485 -6.61 -48.21 1.32
CA LEU A 485 -5.77 -48.37 2.50
C LEU A 485 -6.38 -47.66 3.72
N GLU A 486 -6.91 -46.45 3.55
CA GLU A 486 -7.62 -45.71 4.59
C GLU A 486 -8.82 -46.52 5.11
N SER A 487 -9.62 -47.10 4.20
CA SER A 487 -10.75 -47.97 4.58
C SER A 487 -10.31 -49.21 5.35
N ARG A 488 -9.17 -49.82 4.99
CA ARG A 488 -8.59 -50.96 5.72
C ARG A 488 -8.09 -50.58 7.10
N VAL A 489 -7.42 -49.42 7.22
CA VAL A 489 -6.95 -48.90 8.50
C VAL A 489 -8.13 -48.63 9.44
N GLU A 490 -9.22 -48.06 8.92
CA GLU A 490 -10.43 -47.82 9.71
C GLU A 490 -11.07 -49.13 10.20
N ALA A 491 -11.11 -50.16 9.34
CA ALA A 491 -11.61 -51.49 9.71
C ALA A 491 -10.74 -52.15 10.80
N LEU A 492 -9.41 -52.05 10.69
CA LEU A 492 -8.49 -52.55 11.71
C LEU A 492 -8.66 -51.80 13.04
N ALA A 493 -8.76 -50.48 13.01
CA ALA A 493 -8.99 -49.66 14.21
C ALA A 493 -10.29 -50.05 14.93
N LYS A 494 -11.38 -50.31 14.19
CA LYS A 494 -12.64 -50.83 14.77
C LYS A 494 -12.45 -52.20 15.43
N SER A 495 -11.69 -53.09 14.79
CA SER A 495 -11.40 -54.42 15.34
C SER A 495 -10.55 -54.36 16.61
N GLU A 496 -9.56 -53.46 16.65
CA GLU A 496 -8.71 -53.21 17.80
C GLU A 496 -9.53 -52.64 18.97
N GLY A 497 -10.43 -51.71 18.70
CA GLY A 497 -11.38 -51.18 19.70
C GLY A 497 -12.22 -52.29 20.34
N ARG A 498 -12.80 -53.18 19.52
CA ARG A 498 -13.59 -54.33 20.02
C ARG A 498 -12.74 -55.30 20.86
N LEU A 499 -11.50 -55.56 20.45
CA LEU A 499 -10.60 -56.41 21.22
C LEU A 499 -10.22 -55.77 22.56
N LYS A 500 -9.98 -54.45 22.59
CA LYS A 500 -9.71 -53.71 23.84
C LYS A 500 -10.90 -53.77 24.81
N GLU A 501 -12.12 -53.62 24.31
CA GLU A 501 -13.34 -53.79 25.11
C GLU A 501 -13.45 -55.21 25.69
N GLN A 502 -13.17 -56.24 24.89
CA GLN A 502 -13.15 -57.63 25.37
C GLN A 502 -12.09 -57.87 26.44
N VAL A 503 -10.87 -57.34 26.24
CA VAL A 503 -9.79 -57.45 27.24
C VAL A 503 -10.19 -56.77 28.54
N SER A 504 -10.75 -55.55 28.49
CA SER A 504 -11.23 -54.84 29.68
C SER A 504 -12.32 -55.63 30.42
N SER A 505 -13.27 -56.24 29.69
CA SER A 505 -14.31 -57.09 30.29
C SER A 505 -13.72 -58.32 30.99
N LEU A 506 -12.74 -58.98 30.36
CA LEU A 506 -12.06 -60.14 30.93
C LEU A 506 -11.20 -59.75 32.15
N GLU A 507 -10.58 -58.57 32.15
CA GLU A 507 -9.85 -58.04 33.30
C GLU A 507 -10.76 -57.76 34.49
N GLU A 508 -11.96 -57.20 34.26
CA GLU A 508 -12.98 -57.04 35.30
C GLU A 508 -13.47 -58.37 35.86
N GLU A 509 -13.73 -59.36 35.00
CA GLU A 509 -14.09 -60.72 35.43
C GLU A 509 -12.98 -61.37 36.25
N LYS A 510 -11.73 -61.25 35.80
CA LYS A 510 -10.56 -61.72 36.54
C LYS A 510 -10.47 -61.07 37.91
N LEU A 511 -10.67 -59.76 38.01
CA LEU A 511 -10.68 -59.04 39.30
C LEU A 511 -11.79 -59.53 40.22
N LYS A 512 -13.00 -59.75 39.71
CA LYS A 512 -14.12 -60.33 40.47
C LYS A 512 -13.79 -61.74 40.98
N LEU A 513 -13.23 -62.60 40.12
CA LEU A 513 -12.82 -63.96 40.48
C LEU A 513 -11.68 -63.98 41.51
N VAL A 514 -10.69 -63.09 41.38
CA VAL A 514 -9.64 -62.94 42.40
C VAL A 514 -10.24 -62.47 43.72
N GLY A 515 -11.21 -61.55 43.70
CA GLY A 515 -11.97 -61.14 44.87
C GLY A 515 -12.70 -62.30 45.56
N THR A 516 -13.42 -63.13 44.80
CA THR A 516 -14.11 -64.31 45.34
C THR A 516 -13.14 -65.36 45.87
N ILE A 517 -12.02 -65.63 45.19
CA ILE A 517 -10.97 -66.52 45.69
C ILE A 517 -10.39 -65.99 47.00
N THR A 518 -10.19 -64.68 47.13
CA THR A 518 -9.67 -64.07 48.35
C THR A 518 -10.66 -64.20 49.51
N GLN A 519 -11.96 -64.00 49.24
CA GLN A 519 -13.03 -64.24 50.23
C GLN A 519 -13.09 -65.72 50.66
N LEU A 520 -13.01 -66.65 49.70
CA LEU A 520 -12.97 -68.09 49.98
C LEU A 520 -11.71 -68.48 50.77
N LYS A 521 -10.54 -67.93 50.43
CA LYS A 521 -9.29 -68.13 51.19
C LYS A 521 -9.42 -67.60 52.61
N ASN A 522 -10.02 -66.43 52.82
CA ASN A 522 -10.27 -65.86 54.15
C ASN A 522 -11.26 -66.72 54.96
N LEU A 523 -12.28 -67.29 54.34
CA LEU A 523 -13.18 -68.27 54.96
C LEU A 523 -12.43 -69.57 55.31
N LEU A 524 -11.59 -70.08 54.42
CA LEU A 524 -10.76 -71.26 54.68
C LEU A 524 -9.73 -71.05 55.79
N THR A 525 -9.14 -69.85 55.88
CA THR A 525 -8.26 -69.49 57.01
C THR A 525 -9.04 -69.33 58.30
N SER A 526 -10.25 -68.79 58.26
CA SER A 526 -11.15 -68.79 59.43
C SER A 526 -11.56 -70.19 59.88
N MET A 527 -11.49 -71.17 58.98
CA MET A 527 -11.73 -72.60 59.24
C MET A 527 -10.45 -73.41 59.54
N GLY A 528 -9.26 -72.81 59.54
CA GLY A 528 -8.03 -73.38 60.11
C GLY A 528 -7.24 -74.39 59.26
N LEU A 529 -7.27 -74.32 57.92
CA LEU A 529 -6.54 -75.26 57.04
C LEU A 529 -5.52 -74.52 56.15
N ASN A 530 -4.24 -74.92 56.22
CA ASN A 530 -3.10 -74.24 55.59
C ASN A 530 -2.35 -75.15 54.61
N SER A 531 -1.51 -74.52 53.76
CA SER A 531 -0.48 -75.10 52.85
C SER A 531 -0.99 -75.63 51.51
N SER A 532 -0.27 -75.64 50.39
CA SER A 532 1.03 -75.14 49.88
C SER A 532 1.09 -75.75 48.46
N LEU A 533 1.57 -75.09 47.41
CA LEU A 533 2.28 -75.74 46.27
C LEU A 533 2.68 -74.72 45.20
N ASP A 534 3.97 -74.37 45.20
CA ASP A 534 4.71 -73.97 43.99
C ASP A 534 4.95 -75.22 43.13
N GLY A 535 4.73 -75.09 41.82
CA GLY A 535 4.89 -76.19 40.86
C GLY A 535 5.21 -75.67 39.45
N GLN A 536 6.52 -75.66 39.14
CA GLN A 536 7.18 -75.93 37.85
C GLN A 536 6.47 -75.61 36.52
N THR A 537 7.06 -74.63 35.83
CA THR A 537 7.44 -74.56 34.39
C THR A 537 6.48 -75.11 33.33
N VAL A 538 6.08 -74.26 32.37
CA VAL A 538 6.37 -74.43 30.92
C VAL A 538 6.38 -73.03 30.28
N THR A 539 7.31 -72.87 29.34
CA THR A 539 7.54 -71.76 28.38
C THR A 539 6.31 -71.06 27.83
#